data_AF-A0A9E3S8E8-F1
#
_entry.id   AF-A0A9E3S8E8-F1
#
_cell.length_a   1.000
_cell.length_b   1.000
_cell.length_c   1.000
_cell.angle_alpha   90.00
_cell.angle_beta   90.00
_cell.angle_gamma   90.00
#
_symmetry.space_group_name_H-M   'P 1'
#
loop_
_entity.id
_entity.type
_entity.pdbx_description
1 polymer ?
#
loop_
_entity_poly.entity_id
_entity_poly.type
_entity_poly.pdbx_seq_one_letter_code
_entity_poly.pdbx_strand_id
1 'polypeptide(L)' 'MDVVFNMLFSSPIGLLSLLTIVFIIGIGLFMLVMVRRKMNHPEE' A
#
# COMPACT_ATOMS: atom_id res chain seq x y z
N MET A 1 18.99 1.34 -11.56
CA MET A 1 17.63 1.82 -11.21
C MET A 1 16.75 1.94 -12.45
N ASP A 2 17.20 2.56 -13.55
CA ASP A 2 16.42 2.70 -14.80
C ASP A 2 15.84 1.41 -15.38
N VAL A 3 16.64 0.35 -15.52
CA VAL A 3 16.17 -0.91 -16.14
C VAL A 3 15.06 -1.58 -15.31
N VAL A 4 15.14 -1.49 -13.98
CA VAL A 4 14.14 -2.08 -13.07
C VAL A 4 12.84 -1.30 -13.13
N PHE A 5 12.90 0.04 -13.08
CA PHE A 5 11.72 0.88 -13.24
C PHE A 5 11.10 0.71 -14.63
N ASN A 6 11.92 0.60 -15.68
CA ASN A 6 11.41 0.35 -17.02
C ASN A 6 10.70 -1.01 -17.11
N MET A 7 11.20 -2.07 -16.45
CA MET A 7 10.46 -3.34 -16.36
C MET A 7 9.17 -3.23 -15.53
N LEU A 8 9.17 -2.42 -14.46
CA LEU A 8 8.01 -2.21 -13.59
C LEU A 8 6.89 -1.43 -14.30
N PHE A 9 7.22 -0.49 -15.18
CA PHE A 9 6.24 0.35 -15.88
C PHE A 9 5.94 -0.13 -17.31
N SER A 10 6.85 -0.84 -17.96
CA SER A 10 6.69 -1.28 -19.36
C SER A 10 6.05 -2.67 -19.50
N SER A 11 5.87 -3.41 -18.41
CA SER A 11 5.22 -4.73 -18.42
C SER A 11 3.88 -4.71 -17.66
N PRO A 12 2.82 -5.36 -18.18
CA PRO A 12 1.52 -5.45 -17.48
C PRO A 12 1.64 -6.02 -16.07
N ILE A 13 2.58 -6.95 -15.85
CA ILE A 13 2.84 -7.56 -14.54
C ILE A 13 3.46 -6.56 -13.55
N GLY A 14 4.26 -5.62 -14.06
CA GLY A 14 4.90 -4.59 -13.24
C GLY A 14 3.90 -3.57 -12.72
N LEU A 15 2.90 -3.21 -13.51
CA LEU A 15 1.79 -2.36 -13.08
C LEU A 15 0.90 -3.05 -12.02
N LEU A 16 0.64 -4.34 -12.17
CA LEU A 16 -0.03 -5.15 -11.14
C LEU A 16 0.77 -5.20 -9.83
N SER A 17 2.09 -5.35 -9.93
CA SER A 17 2.99 -5.31 -8.76
C SER A 17 2.97 -3.93 -8.09
N LEU A 18 3.03 -2.84 -8.87
CA LEU A 18 2.92 -1.46 -8.37
C LEU A 18 1.60 -1.23 -7.63
N LEU A 19 0.47 -1.65 -8.20
CA LEU A 19 -0.84 -1.57 -7.55
C LEU A 19 -0.84 -2.34 -6.23
N THR A 20 -0.27 -3.54 -6.21
CA THR A 20 -0.20 -4.38 -5.02
C THR A 20 0.63 -3.72 -3.92
N ILE A 21 1.78 -3.12 -4.27
CA ILE A 21 2.63 -2.38 -3.32
C ILE A 21 1.85 -1.22 -2.70
N VAL A 22 1.19 -0.39 -3.52
CA VAL A 22 0.39 0.74 -3.03
C VAL A 22 -0.76 0.24 -2.16
N PHE A 23 -1.41 -0.86 -2.54
CA PHE A 23 -2.50 -1.46 -1.76
C PHE A 23 -2.04 -1.94 -0.39
N ILE A 24 -0.90 -2.64 -0.31
CA ILE A 24 -0.33 -3.11 0.96
C ILE A 24 0.00 -1.93 1.88
N ILE A 25 0.61 -0.87 1.33
CA ILE A 25 0.91 0.35 2.08
C ILE A 25 -0.38 1.00 2.58
N GLY A 26 -1.39 1.11 1.71
CA GLY A 26 -2.70 1.68 2.06
C GLY A 26 -3.39 0.91 3.19
N ILE A 27 -3.38 -0.42 3.15
CA ILE A 27 -3.93 -1.28 4.21
C ILE A 27 -3.15 -1.12 5.52
N GLY A 28 -1.82 -1.04 5.46
CA GLY A 28 -0.98 -0.81 6.65
C GLY A 28 -1.32 0.52 7.33
N LEU A 29 -1.46 1.59 6.54
CA LEU A 29 -1.88 2.90 7.06
C LEU A 29 -3.31 2.89 7.60
N PHE A 30 -4.24 2.26 6.87
CA PHE A 30 -5.63 2.11 7.31
C PHE A 30 -5.73 1.37 8.64
N MET A 31 -5.00 0.26 8.79
CA MET A 31 -4.96 -0.51 10.04
C MET A 31 -4.36 0.32 11.18
N LEU A 32 -3.29 1.07 10.94
CA LEU A 32 -2.68 1.95 11.94
C LEU A 32 -3.65 3.03 12.41
N VAL A 33 -4.39 3.65 11.49
CA VAL A 33 -5.41 4.67 11.81
C VAL A 33 -6.57 4.04 12.59
N MET A 34 -7.06 2.87 12.16
CA MET A 34 -8.15 2.16 12.84
C MET A 34 -7.77 1.76 14.27
N VAL A 35 -6.57 1.21 14.46
CA VAL A 35 -6.06 0.84 15.80
C VAL A 35 -5.93 2.08 16.68
N ARG A 36 -5.35 3.17 16.15
CA ARG A 36 -5.24 4.44 16.90
C ARG A 36 -6.60 5.04 17.24
N ARG A 37 -7.57 4.98 16.33
CA ARG A 37 -8.94 5.45 16.57
C ARG A 37 -9.58 4.65 17.70
N LYS A 38 -9.49 3.32 17.67
CA LYS A 38 -10.05 2.44 18.71
C LYS A 38 -9.40 2.68 20.09
N MET A 39 -8.09 2.97 20.13
CA MET A 39 -7.40 3.26 21.39
C MET A 39 -7.78 4.63 21.96
N ASN A 40 -8.00 5.63 21.10
CA ASN A 40 -8.34 6.99 21.55
C ASN A 40 -9.84 7.18 21.83
N HIS A 41 -10.71 6.35 21.25
CA HIS A 41 -12.16 6.37 21.43
C HIS A 41 -12.63 4.96 21.82
N PRO A 42 -12.43 4.55 23.08
CA PRO A 42 -12.75 3.20 23.55
C PRO A 42 -14.25 2.90 23.68
N GLU A 43 -15.13 3.88 23.44
CA GLU A 43 -16.59 3.79 23.58
C GLU A 43 -17.37 3.42 22.29
N GLU A 44 -16.69 3.16 21.16
CA GLU A 44 -17.28 2.51 19.97
C GLU A 44 -17.11 0.98 19.97
#